data_AF-A0A9W8J315-F1
#
_entry.id   AF-A0A9W8J315-F1
#
_cell.length_a   1.000
_cell.length_b   1.000
_cell.length_c   1.000
_cell.angle_alpha   90.00
_cell.angle_beta   90.00
_cell.angle_gamma   90.00
#
_symmetry.space_group_name_H-M   'P 1'
#
loop_
_entity.id
_entity.type
_entity.pdbx_description
1 polymer ?
#
loop_
_entity_poly.entity_id
_entity_poly.type
_entity_poly.pdbx_seq_one_letter_code
_entity_poly.pdbx_strand_id
1 'polypeptide(L)'
;MSEDIPNLNLVAVTTRIEYERYKRGYVRPTTDSEEYVIPPMTTVFGSPSLDNRPGWRTFVHPEGTRYFYCDSLDNPVPVLTEAWIYEDDVFEELQRYMNAIFAYMKEHNVSFPRPAQPFQKRDNPRKSARRKRSSGDHWEEGEHAETPQDLAPVVLVLEFRLTGRVGYYFVDHPNQTLFWLEPFDFTYMLMEVRAQWSDWLVGLQMKSHYWYHNELFPHLYELVDDDVDEIDDIVGYAAGDLLAGPHSTVNWNPDVLRSLQTMLHRYEKKDLKRRRRSVGERRTICNPIYSS
;
A
#
# COMPACT_ATOMS: atom_id res chain seq x y z
N MET A 1 7.97 -8.76 21.73
CA MET A 1 8.35 -9.42 20.46
C MET A 1 9.64 -8.83 19.93
N SER A 2 9.73 -7.53 19.68
CA SER A 2 10.94 -6.90 19.15
C SER A 2 12.14 -7.08 20.09
N GLU A 3 11.91 -7.02 21.41
CA GLU A 3 12.91 -7.34 22.44
C GLU A 3 13.28 -8.85 22.49
N ASP A 4 12.37 -9.72 22.03
CA ASP A 4 12.52 -11.18 22.07
C ASP A 4 13.20 -11.75 20.80
N ILE A 5 13.35 -10.94 19.76
CA ILE A 5 14.09 -11.30 18.54
C ILE A 5 15.54 -10.78 18.68
N PRO A 6 16.48 -11.62 19.13
CA PRO A 6 17.84 -11.16 19.38
C PRO A 6 18.54 -10.69 18.10
N ASN A 7 19.33 -9.63 18.20
CA ASN A 7 20.19 -9.08 17.14
C ASN A 7 19.47 -8.44 15.93
N LEU A 8 18.21 -8.05 16.11
CA LEU A 8 17.46 -7.24 15.15
C LEU A 8 17.03 -5.93 15.78
N ASN A 9 17.22 -4.82 15.07
CA ASN A 9 16.81 -3.49 15.50
C ASN A 9 15.35 -3.22 15.11
N LEU A 10 14.46 -4.16 15.45
CA LEU A 10 13.05 -4.10 15.11
C LEU A 10 12.30 -3.19 16.11
N VAL A 11 11.30 -2.45 15.66
CA VAL A 11 10.46 -1.61 16.52
C VAL A 11 9.03 -1.55 16.00
N ALA A 12 8.03 -1.70 16.87
CA ALA A 12 6.64 -1.46 16.49
C ALA A 12 6.43 0.03 16.16
N VAL A 13 5.69 0.34 15.08
CA VAL A 13 5.40 1.72 14.65
C VAL A 13 3.96 1.88 14.19
N THR A 14 3.46 3.11 14.15
CA THR A 14 2.20 3.47 13.48
C THR A 14 2.44 4.17 12.14
N THR A 15 1.35 4.40 11.41
CA THR A 15 1.37 5.03 10.08
C THR A 15 1.54 6.55 10.09
N ARG A 16 1.10 7.26 11.14
CA ARG A 16 1.25 8.72 11.23
C ARG A 16 2.33 9.07 12.23
N ILE A 17 3.07 10.14 11.94
CA ILE A 17 4.17 10.70 12.76
C ILE A 17 5.42 9.80 12.80
N GLU A 18 5.22 8.50 13.04
CA GLU A 18 6.28 7.51 13.17
C GLU A 18 6.75 6.95 11.84
N TYR A 19 5.86 6.75 10.87
CA TYR A 19 6.25 6.37 9.50
C TYR A 19 6.98 7.53 8.83
N GLU A 20 8.23 7.30 8.46
CA GLU A 20 9.23 8.31 8.12
C GLU A 20 9.28 8.67 6.64
N ARG A 21 8.30 8.26 5.83
CA ARG A 21 8.27 8.49 4.39
C ARG A 21 8.73 9.89 3.95
N TYR A 22 8.14 10.93 4.54
CA TYR A 22 8.45 12.33 4.22
C TYR A 22 9.69 12.88 4.94
N LYS A 23 10.23 12.14 5.91
CA LYS A 23 11.48 12.46 6.60
C LYS A 23 12.69 11.85 5.90
N ARG A 24 12.53 10.72 5.19
CA ARG A 24 13.62 9.93 4.61
C ARG A 24 14.49 10.69 3.61
N GLY A 25 13.98 11.75 2.99
CA GLY A 25 14.77 12.71 2.21
C GLY A 25 15.88 12.06 1.38
N TYR A 26 15.60 11.00 0.63
CA TYR A 26 16.60 10.25 -0.12
C TYR A 26 17.28 11.17 -1.13
N VAL A 27 18.36 11.81 -0.72
CA VAL A 27 19.23 12.58 -1.61
C VAL A 27 20.20 11.56 -2.18
N ARG A 28 19.90 11.06 -3.38
CA ARG A 28 20.96 10.40 -4.15
C ARG A 28 22.03 11.46 -4.41
N PRO A 29 23.32 11.18 -4.12
CA PRO A 29 24.38 12.13 -4.43
C PRO A 29 24.25 12.54 -5.89
N THR A 30 24.30 13.83 -6.16
CA THR A 30 24.32 14.34 -7.51
C THR A 30 25.59 13.83 -8.16
N THR A 31 25.48 12.76 -8.94
CA THR A 31 26.53 12.37 -9.87
C THR A 31 26.50 13.37 -11.01
N ASP A 32 27.64 14.01 -11.29
CA ASP A 32 27.82 14.74 -12.55
C ASP A 32 27.35 13.82 -13.68
N SER A 33 26.42 14.31 -14.49
CA SER A 33 25.77 13.49 -15.50
C SER A 33 26.83 12.94 -16.46
N GLU A 34 27.15 11.66 -16.35
CA GLU A 34 27.85 10.97 -17.43
C GLU A 34 26.99 11.08 -18.69
N GLU A 35 27.63 11.27 -19.84
CA GLU A 35 26.92 11.39 -21.11
C GLU A 35 26.15 10.09 -21.40
N TYR A 36 24.83 10.13 -21.22
CA TYR A 36 23.96 8.99 -21.48
C TYR A 36 23.47 9.03 -22.93
N VAL A 37 24.08 8.22 -23.79
CA VAL A 37 23.69 8.10 -25.20
C VAL A 37 22.66 6.99 -25.36
N ILE A 38 21.44 7.34 -25.74
CA ILE A 38 20.40 6.37 -26.13
C ILE A 38 20.78 5.80 -27.51
N PRO A 39 21.00 4.47 -27.64
CA PRO A 39 21.33 3.89 -28.93
C PRO A 39 20.22 4.10 -29.97
N PRO A 40 20.55 4.27 -31.27
CA PRO A 40 19.55 4.33 -32.33
C PRO A 40 18.61 3.13 -32.28
N MET A 41 17.32 3.36 -32.56
CA MET A 41 16.26 2.34 -32.54
C MET A 41 15.95 1.74 -31.16
N THR A 42 16.39 2.37 -30.06
CA THR A 42 15.92 2.02 -28.71
C THR A 42 14.47 2.47 -28.55
N THR A 43 13.54 1.52 -28.56
CA THR A 43 12.09 1.77 -28.38
C THR A 43 11.54 1.27 -27.05
N VAL A 44 12.39 0.61 -26.24
CA VAL A 44 12.01 0.00 -24.97
C VAL A 44 13.01 0.42 -23.90
N PHE A 45 12.49 0.98 -22.80
CA PHE A 45 13.23 1.29 -21.58
C PHE A 45 12.70 0.39 -20.47
N GLY A 46 13.51 -0.58 -20.05
CA GLY A 46 13.13 -1.51 -19.00
C GLY A 46 13.12 -0.85 -17.62
N SER A 47 12.24 -1.34 -16.74
CA SER A 47 12.38 -1.08 -15.30
C SER A 47 13.45 -2.02 -14.72
N PRO A 48 14.06 -1.68 -13.57
CA PRO A 48 14.95 -2.61 -12.88
C PRO A 48 14.22 -3.93 -12.62
N SER A 49 14.90 -5.05 -12.90
CA SER A 49 14.29 -6.38 -12.83
C SER A 49 14.18 -6.88 -11.38
N LEU A 50 13.12 -7.66 -11.12
CA LEU A 50 12.91 -8.43 -9.89
C LEU A 50 13.07 -9.94 -10.15
N ASP A 51 13.69 -10.37 -11.26
CA ASP A 51 13.80 -11.79 -11.63
C ASP A 51 14.46 -12.66 -10.55
N ASN A 52 15.37 -12.09 -9.76
CA ASN A 52 16.03 -12.75 -8.63
C ASN A 52 15.23 -12.66 -7.30
N ARG A 53 14.02 -12.09 -7.32
CA ARG A 53 13.18 -11.81 -6.13
C ARG A 53 11.76 -12.34 -6.38
N PRO A 54 11.57 -13.67 -6.43
CA PRO A 54 10.28 -14.28 -6.73
C PRO A 54 9.21 -13.86 -5.71
N GLY A 55 7.98 -13.67 -6.19
CA GLY A 55 6.84 -13.24 -5.38
C GLY A 55 6.75 -11.73 -5.14
N TRP A 56 7.77 -10.94 -5.51
CA TRP A 56 7.75 -9.49 -5.36
C TRP A 56 7.16 -8.79 -6.58
N ARG A 57 6.32 -7.80 -6.31
CA ARG A 57 5.70 -6.89 -7.29
C ARG A 57 6.03 -5.45 -6.93
N THR A 58 6.08 -4.60 -7.95
CA THR A 58 6.40 -3.17 -7.81
C THR A 58 5.18 -2.31 -8.09
N PHE A 59 4.99 -1.29 -7.26
CA PHE A 59 3.97 -0.26 -7.45
C PHE A 59 4.57 1.12 -7.27
N VAL A 60 3.94 2.12 -7.89
CA VAL A 60 4.32 3.53 -7.76
C VAL A 60 3.14 4.31 -7.22
N HIS A 61 3.34 4.90 -6.04
CA HIS A 61 2.41 5.83 -5.41
C HIS A 61 2.12 7.05 -6.31
N PRO A 62 0.94 7.70 -6.23
CA PRO A 62 0.64 8.91 -6.99
C PRO A 62 1.68 10.05 -6.88
N GLU A 63 2.39 10.13 -5.75
CA GLU A 63 3.49 11.07 -5.50
C GLU A 63 4.84 10.65 -6.13
N GLY A 64 4.92 9.47 -6.74
CA GLY A 64 6.12 8.93 -7.39
C GLY A 64 6.97 8.00 -6.52
N THR A 65 6.68 7.86 -5.23
CA THR A 65 7.37 6.90 -4.36
C THR A 65 7.09 5.47 -4.82
N ARG A 66 8.14 4.65 -4.94
CA ARG A 66 8.01 3.23 -5.25
C ARG A 66 7.88 2.41 -3.98
N TYR A 67 7.02 1.41 -4.02
CA TYR A 67 6.88 0.43 -2.97
C TYR A 67 6.70 -0.97 -3.56
N PHE A 68 6.92 -1.96 -2.70
CA PHE A 68 7.03 -3.36 -3.08
C PHE A 68 6.09 -4.21 -2.24
N TYR A 69 5.49 -5.19 -2.89
CA TYR A 69 4.54 -6.13 -2.29
C TYR A 69 5.00 -7.54 -2.58
N CYS A 70 5.15 -8.37 -1.55
CA CYS A 70 5.50 -9.77 -1.66
C CYS A 70 4.31 -10.64 -1.28
N ASP A 71 3.80 -11.40 -2.25
CA ASP A 71 2.74 -12.39 -2.02
C ASP A 71 3.26 -13.79 -2.36
N SER A 72 4.20 -14.27 -1.54
CA SER A 72 4.73 -15.63 -1.65
C SER A 72 3.88 -16.61 -0.85
N LEU A 73 3.65 -17.80 -1.39
CA LEU A 73 3.00 -18.90 -0.66
C LEU A 73 3.85 -19.41 0.51
N ASP A 74 5.17 -19.16 0.48
CA ASP A 74 6.08 -19.54 1.55
C ASP A 74 5.98 -18.61 2.77
N ASN A 75 5.40 -17.42 2.61
CA ASN A 75 5.22 -16.46 3.70
C ASN A 75 3.88 -16.71 4.43
N PRO A 76 3.83 -16.61 5.77
CA PRO A 76 2.58 -16.70 6.53
C PRO A 76 1.55 -15.63 6.15
N VAL A 77 2.04 -14.43 5.85
CA VAL A 77 1.26 -13.29 5.35
C VAL A 77 2.05 -12.55 4.28
N PRO A 78 1.38 -11.81 3.38
CA PRO A 78 2.07 -10.93 2.45
C PRO A 78 2.82 -9.80 3.14
N VAL A 79 3.83 -9.27 2.45
CA VAL A 79 4.73 -8.24 2.99
C VAL A 79 4.74 -7.00 2.12
N LEU A 80 4.69 -5.85 2.77
CA LEU A 80 4.78 -4.52 2.18
C LEU A 80 6.02 -3.78 2.64
N THR A 81 6.69 -3.10 1.72
CA THR A 81 7.79 -2.20 2.09
C THR A 81 8.03 -1.11 1.04
N GLU A 82 8.54 0.03 1.50
CA GLU A 82 9.13 1.08 0.64
C GLU A 82 10.65 1.00 0.56
N ALA A 83 11.28 0.02 1.23
CA ALA A 83 12.72 -0.20 1.11
C ALA A 83 13.09 -0.49 -0.34
N TRP A 84 14.21 0.07 -0.81
CA TRP A 84 14.63 -0.05 -2.21
C TRP A 84 15.25 -1.42 -2.50
N ILE A 85 14.40 -2.45 -2.58
CA ILE A 85 14.82 -3.86 -2.68
C ILE A 85 15.56 -4.23 -3.96
N TYR A 86 15.77 -3.29 -4.89
CA TYR A 86 16.64 -3.55 -6.05
C TYR A 86 18.11 -3.65 -5.67
N GLU A 87 18.50 -3.07 -4.52
CA GLU A 87 19.81 -3.20 -3.92
C GLU A 87 19.86 -4.51 -3.09
N ASP A 88 20.87 -5.35 -3.33
CA ASP A 88 20.93 -6.70 -2.78
C ASP A 88 21.12 -6.71 -1.26
N ASP A 89 21.92 -5.79 -0.72
CA ASP A 89 22.12 -5.59 0.72
C ASP A 89 20.82 -5.19 1.44
N VAL A 90 20.04 -4.28 0.83
CA VAL A 90 18.72 -3.90 1.35
C VAL A 90 17.76 -5.08 1.33
N PHE A 91 17.80 -5.88 0.26
CA PHE A 91 16.95 -7.06 0.12
C PHE A 91 17.31 -8.17 1.12
N GLU A 92 18.59 -8.49 1.29
CA GLU A 92 19.07 -9.47 2.27
C GLU A 92 18.68 -9.06 3.70
N GLU A 93 18.83 -7.77 4.02
CA GLU A 93 18.44 -7.24 5.32
C GLU A 93 16.92 -7.34 5.54
N LEU A 94 16.12 -6.99 4.53
CA LEU A 94 14.66 -7.14 4.59
C LEU A 94 14.25 -8.60 4.83
N GLN A 95 14.87 -9.54 4.11
CA GLN A 95 14.63 -10.98 4.29
C GLN A 95 14.99 -11.43 5.70
N ARG A 96 16.06 -10.89 6.30
CA ARG A 96 16.45 -11.18 7.69
C ARG A 96 15.35 -10.82 8.68
N TYR A 97 14.75 -9.63 8.56
CA TYR A 97 13.62 -9.21 9.40
C TYR A 97 12.36 -10.04 9.15
N MET A 98 12.01 -10.29 7.87
CA MET A 98 10.86 -11.13 7.51
C MET A 98 10.96 -12.52 8.15
N ASN A 99 12.11 -13.19 7.96
CA ASN A 99 12.34 -14.54 8.47
C ASN A 99 12.27 -14.60 9.99
N ALA A 100 12.78 -13.59 10.69
CA ALA A 100 12.73 -13.53 12.14
C ALA A 100 11.30 -13.33 12.68
N ILE A 101 10.53 -12.42 12.08
CA ILE A 101 9.12 -12.20 12.46
C ILE A 101 8.30 -13.47 12.19
N PHE A 102 8.51 -14.12 11.05
CA PHE A 102 7.79 -15.36 10.72
C PHE A 102 8.20 -16.54 11.59
N ALA A 103 9.47 -16.63 11.98
CA ALA A 103 9.92 -17.61 12.97
C ALA A 103 9.24 -17.39 14.32
N TYR A 104 9.17 -16.14 14.80
CA TYR A 104 8.44 -15.77 16.01
C TYR A 104 6.95 -16.15 15.89
N MET A 105 6.28 -15.79 14.80
CA MET A 105 4.88 -16.15 14.57
C MET A 105 4.67 -17.67 14.66
N LYS A 106 5.56 -18.45 14.05
CA LYS A 106 5.51 -19.91 14.07
C LYS A 106 5.71 -20.47 15.48
N GLU A 107 6.71 -19.98 16.22
CA GLU A 107 7.01 -20.41 17.59
C GLU A 107 5.83 -20.14 18.54
N HIS A 108 5.17 -19.00 18.37
CA HIS A 108 4.03 -18.57 19.18
C HIS A 108 2.67 -19.02 18.63
N ASN A 109 2.64 -19.85 17.59
CA ASN A 109 1.41 -20.35 16.92
C ASN A 109 0.48 -19.22 16.46
N VAL A 110 1.04 -18.10 16.01
CA VAL A 110 0.31 -16.99 15.40
C VAL A 110 0.12 -17.27 13.91
N SER A 111 -1.13 -17.34 13.48
CA SER A 111 -1.49 -17.52 12.08
C SER A 111 -2.76 -16.75 11.75
N PHE A 112 -2.86 -16.28 10.52
CA PHE A 112 -4.02 -15.53 10.02
C PHE A 112 -4.69 -16.30 8.89
N PRO A 113 -6.01 -16.16 8.70
CA PRO A 113 -6.70 -16.80 7.59
C PRO A 113 -6.11 -16.28 6.28
N ARG A 114 -5.69 -17.20 5.41
CA ARG A 114 -5.29 -16.89 4.04
C ARG A 114 -6.26 -17.58 3.09
N PRO A 115 -6.97 -16.82 2.23
CA PRO A 115 -7.71 -17.37 1.12
C PRO A 115 -6.84 -18.31 0.29
N ALA A 116 -7.37 -19.46 -0.10
CA ALA A 116 -6.66 -20.33 -1.04
C ALA A 116 -6.56 -19.60 -2.38
N GLN A 117 -5.34 -19.23 -2.81
CA GLN A 117 -5.16 -18.65 -4.14
C GLN A 117 -5.68 -19.63 -5.21
N PRO A 118 -6.50 -19.17 -6.18
CA PRO A 118 -6.84 -19.99 -7.33
C PRO A 118 -5.56 -20.39 -8.07
N PHE A 119 -5.45 -21.67 -8.45
CA PHE A 119 -4.34 -22.16 -9.29
C PHE A 119 -4.19 -21.27 -10.53
N GLN A 120 -3.06 -20.57 -10.66
CA GLN A 120 -2.65 -19.99 -11.93
C GLN A 120 -2.53 -21.14 -12.93
N LYS A 121 -3.47 -21.27 -13.87
CA LYS A 121 -3.37 -22.23 -14.97
C LYS A 121 -2.08 -21.91 -15.71
N ARG A 122 -1.11 -22.84 -15.69
CA ARG A 122 0.04 -22.82 -16.60
C ARG A 122 -0.49 -22.65 -18.02
N ASP A 123 -0.13 -21.55 -18.68
CA ASP A 123 -0.42 -21.34 -20.09
C ASP A 123 0.12 -22.53 -20.89
N ASN A 124 -0.79 -23.29 -21.48
CA ASN A 124 -0.45 -24.38 -22.39
C ASN A 124 -0.01 -23.76 -23.73
N PRO A 125 1.23 -23.98 -24.21
CA PRO A 125 1.75 -23.35 -25.43
C PRO A 125 1.23 -24.03 -26.71
N ARG A 126 -0.06 -24.36 -26.79
CA ARG A 126 -0.65 -25.04 -27.96
C ARG A 126 -2.08 -24.58 -28.25
N LYS A 127 -2.25 -23.31 -28.66
CA LYS A 127 -3.30 -22.91 -29.64
C LYS A 127 -2.83 -21.73 -30.48
N SER A 128 -1.79 -21.92 -31.29
CA SER A 128 -1.63 -21.14 -32.52
C SER A 128 -2.62 -21.63 -33.57
N ALA A 129 -3.54 -20.75 -34.00
CA ALA A 129 -4.00 -20.59 -35.40
C ALA A 129 -5.47 -20.15 -35.49
N ARG A 130 -5.71 -18.83 -35.48
CA ARG A 130 -6.74 -18.24 -36.35
C ARG A 130 -6.43 -16.78 -36.64
N ARG A 131 -5.92 -16.51 -37.85
CA ARG A 131 -5.87 -15.17 -38.43
C ARG A 131 -7.29 -14.59 -38.47
N LYS A 132 -7.54 -13.48 -37.76
CA LYS A 132 -8.57 -12.51 -38.12
C LYS A 132 -7.93 -11.14 -38.17
N ARG A 133 -7.95 -10.55 -39.37
CA ARG A 133 -7.74 -9.12 -39.57
C ARG A 133 -9.07 -8.44 -39.26
N SER A 134 -9.10 -7.61 -38.23
CA SER A 134 -10.05 -6.50 -38.14
C SER A 134 -9.51 -5.47 -37.15
N SER A 135 -9.37 -4.24 -37.64
CA SER A 135 -9.13 -3.02 -36.88
C SER A 135 -10.18 -2.88 -35.77
N GLY A 136 -9.73 -2.46 -34.59
CA GLY A 136 -10.55 -2.26 -33.39
C GLY A 136 -9.93 -3.01 -32.22
N ASP A 137 -9.43 -2.25 -31.24
CA ASP A 137 -8.81 -2.72 -30.00
C ASP A 137 -9.66 -3.80 -29.31
N HIS A 138 -9.32 -5.06 -29.56
CA HIS A 138 -9.88 -6.20 -28.86
C HIS A 138 -8.86 -6.61 -27.80
N TRP A 139 -9.01 -6.07 -26.60
CA TRP A 139 -8.23 -6.46 -25.44
C TRP A 139 -8.74 -7.83 -24.98
N GLU A 140 -7.86 -8.83 -24.95
CA GLU A 140 -8.19 -10.16 -24.43
C GLU A 140 -8.72 -10.04 -22.99
N GLU A 141 -9.87 -10.68 -22.76
CA GLU A 141 -10.57 -10.75 -21.49
C GLU A 141 -9.71 -11.48 -20.47
N GLY A 142 -8.94 -10.74 -19.67
CA GLY A 142 -8.38 -11.26 -18.44
C GLY A 142 -9.51 -11.58 -17.46
N GLU A 143 -9.60 -12.86 -17.07
CA GLU A 143 -10.41 -13.35 -15.94
C GLU A 143 -10.18 -12.49 -14.69
N HIS A 144 -11.22 -12.37 -13.87
CA HIS A 144 -11.27 -11.57 -12.64
C HIS A 144 -9.99 -11.69 -11.81
N ALA A 145 -9.12 -10.67 -11.87
CA ALA A 145 -8.05 -10.54 -10.90
C ALA A 145 -8.70 -10.19 -9.56
N GLU A 146 -8.63 -11.13 -8.61
CA GLU A 146 -8.91 -10.89 -7.19
C GLU A 146 -7.98 -9.79 -6.68
N THR A 147 -8.48 -8.93 -5.79
CA THR A 147 -7.67 -7.81 -5.29
C THR A 147 -6.67 -8.29 -4.23
N PRO A 148 -5.56 -7.56 -4.03
CA PRO A 148 -4.59 -7.93 -2.98
C PRO A 148 -5.24 -8.09 -1.61
N GLN A 149 -6.17 -7.20 -1.21
CA GLN A 149 -6.84 -7.33 0.09
C GLN A 149 -7.79 -8.53 0.19
N ASP A 150 -8.42 -8.96 -0.92
CA ASP A 150 -9.26 -10.17 -0.96
C ASP A 150 -8.44 -11.44 -0.80
N LEU A 151 -7.18 -11.42 -1.24
CA LEU A 151 -6.22 -12.52 -1.17
C LEU A 151 -5.38 -12.50 0.11
N ALA A 152 -5.27 -11.34 0.74
CA ALA A 152 -4.38 -11.04 1.85
C ALA A 152 -5.12 -10.20 2.89
N PRO A 153 -6.03 -10.81 3.68
CA PRO A 153 -6.78 -10.07 4.69
C PRO A 153 -5.87 -9.46 5.75
N VAL A 154 -4.70 -10.08 6.00
CA VAL A 154 -3.66 -9.55 6.89
C VAL A 154 -2.36 -9.37 6.13
N VAL A 155 -1.75 -8.18 6.25
CA VAL A 155 -0.49 -7.82 5.59
C VAL A 155 0.52 -7.29 6.61
N LEU A 156 1.77 -7.75 6.54
CA LEU A 156 2.89 -7.20 7.31
C LEU A 156 3.51 -6.03 6.56
N VAL A 157 3.71 -4.89 7.22
CA VAL A 157 4.46 -3.76 6.69
C VAL A 157 5.82 -3.67 7.38
N LEU A 158 6.90 -3.54 6.60
CA LEU A 158 8.25 -3.31 7.08
C LEU A 158 8.81 -1.99 6.57
N GLU A 159 9.36 -1.22 7.50
CA GLU A 159 9.78 0.16 7.28
C GLU A 159 11.26 0.36 7.66
N PHE A 160 12.12 0.67 6.71
CA PHE A 160 13.51 1.03 7.02
C PHE A 160 13.58 2.51 7.45
N ARG A 161 13.98 2.76 8.70
CA ARG A 161 13.96 4.09 9.32
C ARG A 161 15.34 4.75 9.29
N LEU A 162 15.37 6.08 9.33
CA LEU A 162 16.60 6.87 9.40
C LEU A 162 17.42 6.60 10.66
N THR A 163 16.76 6.12 11.72
CA THR A 163 17.42 5.71 12.97
C THR A 163 18.28 4.44 12.83
N GLY A 164 18.24 3.76 11.68
CA GLY A 164 18.84 2.44 11.50
C GLY A 164 18.03 1.28 12.09
N ARG A 165 16.85 1.58 12.66
CA ARG A 165 15.86 0.59 13.08
C ARG A 165 14.91 0.23 11.94
N VAL A 166 14.28 -0.93 12.04
CA VAL A 166 13.20 -1.34 11.13
C VAL A 166 11.87 -1.29 11.87
N GLY A 167 10.99 -0.42 11.40
CA GLY A 167 9.61 -0.33 11.87
C GLY A 167 8.76 -1.48 11.35
N TYR A 168 7.80 -1.95 12.14
CA TYR A 168 6.78 -2.87 11.64
C TYR A 168 5.40 -2.58 12.22
N TYR A 169 4.38 -2.99 11.45
CA TYR A 169 3.01 -3.16 11.90
C TYR A 169 2.29 -4.15 10.98
N PHE A 170 1.19 -4.71 11.46
CA PHE A 170 0.28 -5.49 10.64
C PHE A 170 -0.97 -4.67 10.33
N VAL A 171 -1.56 -4.97 9.18
CA VAL A 171 -2.84 -4.40 8.73
C VAL A 171 -3.83 -5.53 8.63
N ASP A 172 -5.01 -5.37 9.23
CA ASP A 172 -6.17 -6.23 9.06
C ASP A 172 -7.19 -5.48 8.19
N HIS A 173 -7.25 -5.84 6.91
CA HIS A 173 -8.18 -5.22 5.95
C HIS A 173 -9.65 -5.50 6.28
N PRO A 174 -10.07 -6.76 6.58
CA PRO A 174 -11.45 -7.04 6.98
C PRO A 174 -11.94 -6.23 8.17
N ASN A 175 -11.09 -6.01 9.18
CA ASN A 175 -11.45 -5.24 10.37
C ASN A 175 -11.10 -3.76 10.26
N GLN A 176 -10.45 -3.32 9.17
CA GLN A 176 -10.00 -1.93 8.96
C GLN A 176 -9.15 -1.39 10.12
N THR A 177 -8.20 -2.19 10.61
CA THR A 177 -7.34 -1.85 11.76
C THR A 177 -5.87 -2.15 11.53
N LEU A 178 -5.01 -1.52 12.33
CA LEU A 178 -3.63 -1.93 12.48
C LEU A 178 -3.46 -2.70 13.79
N PHE A 179 -2.47 -3.58 13.85
CA PHE A 179 -2.10 -4.27 15.08
C PHE A 179 -0.62 -4.68 15.09
N TRP A 180 -0.15 -5.14 16.25
CA TRP A 180 1.25 -5.53 16.47
C TRP A 180 1.32 -6.86 17.21
N LEU A 181 2.44 -7.58 17.05
CA LEU A 181 2.72 -8.83 17.78
C LEU A 181 3.22 -8.59 19.21
N GLU A 182 3.31 -7.34 19.63
CA GLU A 182 3.67 -6.94 21.00
C GLU A 182 2.75 -5.82 21.49
N PRO A 183 2.65 -5.63 22.82
CA PRO A 183 1.96 -4.47 23.36
C PRO A 183 2.53 -3.19 22.77
N PHE A 184 1.67 -2.34 22.21
CA PHE A 184 2.06 -1.08 21.61
C PHE A 184 1.47 0.09 22.39
N ASP A 185 2.32 1.06 22.75
CA ASP A 185 1.88 2.27 23.42
C ASP A 185 1.27 3.25 22.40
N PHE A 186 -0.05 3.19 22.26
CA PHE A 186 -0.81 4.04 21.35
C PHE A 186 -1.18 5.41 21.96
N THR A 187 -0.76 5.71 23.20
CA THR A 187 -1.10 6.93 23.95
C THR A 187 -0.81 8.20 23.16
N TYR A 188 0.36 8.27 22.52
CA TYR A 188 0.79 9.46 21.79
C TYR A 188 -0.18 9.82 20.63
N MET A 189 -0.75 8.81 19.98
CA MET A 189 -1.71 9.00 18.88
C MET A 189 -3.08 9.52 19.36
N LEU A 190 -3.37 9.41 20.65
CA LEU A 190 -4.63 9.82 21.26
C LEU A 190 -4.54 11.20 21.95
N MET A 191 -3.35 11.82 22.00
CA MET A 191 -3.12 13.05 22.78
C MET A 191 -3.96 14.26 22.34
N GLU A 192 -4.41 14.29 21.08
CA GLU A 192 -5.32 15.33 20.57
C GLU A 192 -6.71 15.22 21.22
N VAL A 193 -7.13 14.03 21.63
CA VAL A 193 -8.40 13.78 22.30
C VAL A 193 -8.22 13.98 23.81
N ARG A 194 -8.54 15.19 24.27
CA ARG A 194 -8.47 15.58 25.70
C ARG A 194 -9.67 15.08 26.53
N ALA A 195 -9.99 13.80 26.41
CA ALA A 195 -11.05 13.13 27.16
C ALA A 195 -10.53 11.79 27.71
N GLN A 196 -11.27 11.18 28.65
CA GLN A 196 -10.97 9.81 29.06
C GLN A 196 -11.17 8.87 27.86
N TRP A 197 -10.12 8.13 27.50
CA TRP A 197 -10.18 7.21 26.36
C TRP A 197 -10.96 5.95 26.73
N SER A 198 -11.96 5.64 25.91
CA SER A 198 -12.62 4.34 25.88
C SER A 198 -12.10 3.54 24.68
N ASP A 199 -12.22 2.22 24.70
CA ASP A 199 -11.81 1.35 23.60
C ASP A 199 -12.45 1.77 22.26
N TRP A 200 -13.68 2.27 22.31
CA TRP A 200 -14.37 2.84 21.15
C TRP A 200 -13.63 4.05 20.56
N LEU A 201 -13.25 5.04 21.38
CA LEU A 201 -12.51 6.23 20.92
C LEU A 201 -11.13 5.86 20.37
N VAL A 202 -10.46 4.90 21.02
CA VAL A 202 -9.19 4.35 20.53
C VAL A 202 -9.39 3.68 19.17
N GLY A 203 -10.48 2.92 19.00
CA GLY A 203 -10.85 2.29 17.74
C GLY A 203 -11.07 3.29 16.60
N LEU A 204 -11.68 4.46 16.86
CA LEU A 204 -11.84 5.51 15.85
C LEU A 204 -10.49 6.09 15.39
N GLN A 205 -9.57 6.35 16.33
CA GLN A 205 -8.21 6.78 15.98
C GLN A 205 -7.48 5.67 15.20
N MET A 206 -7.63 4.41 15.60
CA MET A 206 -7.05 3.27 14.88
C MET A 206 -7.56 3.18 13.43
N LYS A 207 -8.87 3.35 13.21
CA LYS A 207 -9.48 3.37 11.86
C LYS A 207 -8.90 4.51 11.02
N SER A 208 -8.61 5.68 11.61
CA SER A 208 -7.91 6.76 10.91
C SER A 208 -6.49 6.35 10.45
N HIS A 209 -5.76 5.62 11.29
CA HIS A 209 -4.43 5.09 10.94
C HIS A 209 -4.49 4.02 9.85
N TYR A 210 -5.54 3.19 9.82
CA TYR A 210 -5.81 2.25 8.73
C TYR A 210 -6.04 2.98 7.40
N TRP A 211 -6.88 4.01 7.37
CA TRP A 211 -7.08 4.79 6.14
C TRP A 211 -5.81 5.48 5.66
N TYR A 212 -4.96 5.94 6.58
CA TYR A 212 -3.66 6.47 6.22
C TYR A 212 -2.70 5.39 5.70
N HIS A 213 -2.79 4.13 6.16
CA HIS A 213 -2.07 3.01 5.51
C HIS A 213 -2.50 2.87 4.05
N ASN A 214 -3.81 2.90 3.77
CA ASN A 214 -4.32 2.82 2.39
C ASN A 214 -3.87 4.02 1.55
N GLU A 215 -3.70 5.21 2.15
CA GLU A 215 -3.07 6.35 1.49
C GLU A 215 -1.60 6.06 1.13
N LEU A 216 -0.83 5.46 2.04
CA LEU A 216 0.57 5.09 1.78
C LEU A 216 0.72 4.03 0.67
N PHE A 217 -0.23 3.09 0.57
CA PHE A 217 -0.18 1.95 -0.36
C PHE A 217 -1.47 1.80 -1.20
N PRO A 218 -1.83 2.79 -2.02
CA PRO A 218 -3.19 2.95 -2.58
C PRO A 218 -3.55 1.93 -3.66
N HIS A 219 -2.63 1.09 -4.10
CA HIS A 219 -2.87 0.05 -5.12
C HIS A 219 -3.23 -1.31 -4.53
N LEU A 220 -3.24 -1.44 -3.20
CA LEU A 220 -3.52 -2.70 -2.51
C LEU A 220 -4.86 -2.70 -1.80
N TYR A 221 -5.64 -1.65 -2.00
CA TYR A 221 -7.01 -1.51 -1.50
C TYR A 221 -7.94 -1.08 -2.63
N GLU A 222 -9.06 -1.78 -2.79
CA GLU A 222 -10.20 -1.38 -3.63
C GLU A 222 -11.32 -0.92 -2.70
N LEU A 223 -11.85 0.29 -2.95
CA LEU A 223 -13.05 0.76 -2.26
C LEU A 223 -14.22 -0.15 -2.64
N VAL A 224 -14.73 -0.89 -1.66
CA VAL A 224 -15.95 -1.70 -1.81
C VAL A 224 -17.18 -0.81 -1.66
N ASP A 225 -18.35 -1.30 -2.04
CA ASP A 225 -19.57 -0.48 -2.06
C ASP A 225 -19.89 0.07 -0.65
N ASP A 226 -19.70 -0.70 0.41
CA ASP A 226 -19.86 -0.24 1.80
C ASP A 226 -18.92 0.94 2.15
N ASP A 227 -17.68 0.94 1.64
CA ASP A 227 -16.75 2.08 1.85
C ASP A 227 -17.21 3.31 1.08
N VAL A 228 -17.72 3.12 -0.14
CA VAL A 228 -18.21 4.21 -0.98
C VAL A 228 -19.41 4.88 -0.32
N ASP A 229 -20.33 4.09 0.22
CA ASP A 229 -21.50 4.55 0.96
C ASP A 229 -21.07 5.29 2.24
N GLU A 230 -20.14 4.73 3.03
CA GLU A 230 -19.62 5.40 4.23
C GLU A 230 -18.98 6.76 3.89
N ILE A 231 -18.19 6.84 2.81
CA ILE A 231 -17.56 8.11 2.41
C ILE A 231 -18.59 9.11 1.89
N ASP A 232 -19.58 8.70 1.11
CA ASP A 232 -20.63 9.61 0.62
C ASP A 232 -21.44 10.19 1.80
N ASP A 233 -21.80 9.36 2.79
CA ASP A 233 -22.47 9.81 4.01
C ASP A 233 -21.61 10.80 4.81
N ILE A 234 -20.30 10.54 4.96
CA ILE A 234 -19.36 11.47 5.63
C ILE A 234 -19.29 12.81 4.89
N VAL A 235 -19.16 12.79 3.57
CA VAL A 235 -19.10 14.01 2.75
C VAL A 235 -20.42 14.77 2.79
N GLY A 236 -21.55 14.06 2.73
CA GLY A 236 -22.90 14.61 2.84
C GLY A 236 -23.15 15.27 4.20
N TYR A 237 -22.75 14.60 5.28
CA TYR A 237 -22.83 15.14 6.64
C TYR A 237 -21.98 16.41 6.79
N ALA A 238 -20.73 16.38 6.31
CA ALA A 238 -19.83 17.54 6.36
C ALA A 238 -20.36 18.73 5.54
N ALA A 239 -20.95 18.47 4.37
CA ALA A 239 -21.59 19.50 3.56
C ALA A 239 -22.84 20.06 4.26
N GLY A 240 -23.64 19.21 4.89
CA GLY A 240 -24.79 19.60 5.69
C GLY A 240 -24.41 20.51 6.86
N ASP A 241 -23.36 20.17 7.60
CA ASP A 241 -22.84 20.97 8.72
C ASP A 241 -22.41 22.38 8.27
N LEU A 242 -21.66 22.48 7.17
CA LEU A 242 -21.24 23.76 6.58
C LEU A 242 -22.42 24.63 6.14
N LEU A 243 -23.51 24.02 5.68
CA LEU A 243 -24.73 24.72 5.28
C LEU A 243 -25.58 25.14 6.49
N ALA A 244 -25.57 24.35 7.56
CA ALA A 244 -26.48 24.51 8.69
C ALA A 244 -26.09 25.64 9.66
N GLY A 245 -24.83 26.09 9.68
CA GLY A 245 -24.51 27.27 10.49
C GLY A 245 -23.06 27.70 10.57
N PRO A 246 -22.81 28.88 11.18
CA PRO A 246 -21.50 29.54 11.22
C PRO A 246 -20.49 28.90 12.20
N HIS A 247 -20.86 27.81 12.87
CA HIS A 247 -20.05 27.12 13.88
C HIS A 247 -19.64 25.70 13.47
N SER A 248 -19.59 25.44 12.16
CA SER A 248 -19.13 24.15 11.63
C SER A 248 -17.72 23.81 12.12
N THR A 249 -17.49 22.54 12.44
CA THR A 249 -16.16 22.00 12.78
C THR A 249 -15.43 21.43 11.56
N VAL A 250 -16.04 21.52 10.38
CA VAL A 250 -15.49 21.02 9.12
C VAL A 250 -14.48 22.03 8.57
N ASN A 251 -13.21 21.64 8.55
CA ASN A 251 -12.11 22.47 8.02
C ASN A 251 -11.91 22.32 6.49
N TRP A 252 -12.96 21.97 5.75
CA TRP A 252 -12.89 21.69 4.31
C TRP A 252 -13.69 22.72 3.51
N ASN A 253 -13.16 23.09 2.35
CA ASN A 253 -13.86 23.99 1.43
C ASN A 253 -15.10 23.27 0.82
N PRO A 254 -16.29 23.89 0.81
CA PRO A 254 -17.49 23.34 0.17
C PRO A 254 -17.27 22.85 -1.27
N ASP A 255 -16.45 23.54 -2.06
CA ASP A 255 -16.14 23.15 -3.44
C ASP A 255 -15.31 21.87 -3.51
N VAL A 256 -14.43 21.64 -2.52
CA VAL A 256 -13.67 20.40 -2.39
C VAL A 256 -14.60 19.25 -2.03
N LEU A 257 -15.52 19.44 -1.08
CA LEU A 257 -16.54 18.42 -0.74
C LEU A 257 -17.40 18.06 -1.95
N ARG A 258 -17.85 19.05 -2.73
CA ARG A 258 -18.61 18.83 -3.97
C ARG A 258 -17.79 18.06 -5.02
N SER A 259 -16.49 18.35 -5.11
CA SER A 259 -15.58 17.65 -6.02
C SER A 259 -15.39 16.20 -5.60
N LEU A 260 -15.22 15.93 -4.29
CA LEU A 260 -15.14 14.59 -3.72
C LEU A 260 -16.40 13.78 -4.02
N GLN A 261 -17.58 14.35 -3.73
CA GLN A 261 -18.86 13.69 -4.03
C GLN A 261 -19.04 13.39 -5.52
N THR A 262 -18.62 14.32 -6.39
CA THR A 262 -18.64 14.08 -7.84
C THR A 262 -17.70 12.96 -8.26
N MET A 263 -16.53 12.85 -7.64
CA MET A 263 -15.57 11.76 -7.91
C MET A 263 -16.12 10.41 -7.44
N LEU A 264 -16.76 10.35 -6.26
CA LEU A 264 -17.39 9.14 -5.72
C LEU A 264 -18.51 8.64 -6.64
N HIS A 265 -19.47 9.49 -6.99
CA HIS A 265 -20.54 9.11 -7.93
C HIS A 265 -20.01 8.66 -9.31
N ARG A 266 -18.88 9.21 -9.76
CA ARG A 266 -18.23 8.76 -11.00
C ARG A 266 -17.55 7.41 -10.82
N TYR A 267 -16.93 7.17 -9.66
CA TYR A 267 -16.32 5.90 -9.30
C TYR A 267 -17.39 4.80 -9.23
N GLU A 268 -18.50 5.09 -8.58
CA GLU A 268 -19.66 4.19 -8.46
C GLU A 268 -20.20 3.75 -9.83
N LYS A 269 -20.28 4.68 -10.78
CA LYS A 269 -20.72 4.39 -12.17
C LYS A 269 -19.72 3.57 -12.99
N LYS A 270 -18.47 3.40 -12.53
CA LYS A 270 -17.52 2.54 -13.24
C LYS A 270 -17.86 1.08 -12.99
N ASP A 271 -17.87 0.31 -14.08
CA ASP A 271 -17.87 -1.16 -14.02
C ASP A 271 -16.76 -1.67 -13.09
N LEU A 272 -17.05 -2.72 -12.31
CA LEU A 272 -16.12 -3.31 -11.35
C LEU A 272 -14.76 -3.66 -11.99
N LYS A 273 -14.75 -4.16 -13.24
CA LYS A 273 -13.49 -4.48 -13.94
C LYS A 273 -12.64 -3.23 -14.24
N ARG A 274 -13.27 -2.05 -14.32
CA ARG A 274 -12.58 -0.77 -14.53
C ARG A 274 -12.12 -0.14 -13.21
N ARG A 275 -12.83 -0.37 -12.10
CA ARG A 275 -12.38 0.03 -10.75
C ARG A 275 -11.07 -0.68 -10.38
N ARG A 276 -10.97 -1.96 -10.70
CA ARG A 276 -9.79 -2.83 -10.43
C ARG A 276 -8.53 -2.56 -11.25
N ARG A 277 -8.54 -1.60 -12.17
CA ARG A 277 -7.33 -1.26 -12.95
C ARG A 277 -6.41 -0.36 -12.11
N SER A 278 -5.47 -0.97 -11.40
CA SER A 278 -4.40 -0.24 -10.71
C SER A 278 -3.56 0.56 -11.72
N VAL A 279 -3.52 1.87 -11.55
CA VAL A 279 -2.71 2.77 -12.39
C VAL A 279 -1.23 2.77 -11.99
N GLY A 280 -0.90 2.49 -10.73
CA GLY A 280 0.46 2.55 -10.21
C GLY A 280 1.30 1.30 -10.42
N GLU A 281 0.69 0.16 -10.78
CA GLU A 281 1.47 -1.02 -11.24
C GLU A 281 2.14 -0.76 -12.60
N ARG A 282 1.65 0.23 -13.38
CA ARG A 282 2.04 0.45 -14.78
C ARG A 282 2.73 1.79 -15.05
N ARG A 283 2.92 2.63 -14.04
CA ARG A 283 3.44 4.00 -14.22
C ARG A 283 4.75 4.19 -13.48
N THR A 284 5.79 4.59 -14.20
CA THR A 284 6.99 5.18 -13.62
C THR A 284 6.81 6.70 -13.66
N ILE A 285 6.35 7.30 -12.56
CA ILE A 285 6.39 8.76 -12.41
C ILE A 285 7.51 9.07 -11.43
N CYS A 286 8.58 9.70 -11.92
CA CYS A 286 9.63 10.28 -11.09
C CYS A 286 9.39 11.79 -11.07
N ASN A 287 9.15 12.38 -9.90
CA ASN A 287 9.21 13.84 -9.76
C ASN A 287 10.68 14.24 -9.55
N PRO A 288 11.31 14.99 -10.47
CA PRO A 288 12.60 15.61 -10.18
C PRO A 288 12.38 16.69 -9.12
N ILE A 289 13.04 16.55 -7.97
CA ILE A 289 13.15 17.64 -6.99
C ILE A 289 14.26 18.56 -7.52
N TYR A 290 13.88 19.70 -8.07
CA TYR A 290 14.83 20.77 -8.35
C TYR A 290 15.11 21.51 -7.03
N SER A 291 16.32 21.36 -6.49
CA SER A 291 16.80 22.27 -5.43
C SER A 291 16.93 23.67 -6.01
N SER A 292 16.25 24.64 -5.39
CA SER A 292 16.39 26.07 -5.67
C SER A 292 17.54 26.67 -4.88
#